data_AF-A0A9W7ABF4-F1
#
_entry.id   AF-A0A9W7ABF4-F1
#
_cell.length_a   1.000
_cell.length_b   1.000
_cell.length_c   1.000
_cell.angle_alpha   90.00
_cell.angle_beta   90.00
_cell.angle_gamma   90.00
#
_symmetry.space_group_name_H-M   'P 1'
#
loop_
_entity.id
_entity.type
_entity.pdbx_description
1 polymer ?
#
loop_
_entity_poly.entity_id
_entity_poly.type
_entity_poly.pdbx_seq_one_letter_code
_entity_poly.pdbx_strand_id
1 'polypeptide(L)'
;MCSVMNADIALSIAMTTASSILAIVALPANLLLYSHLAFTDEDDKKTEIKWSEFSVSLGVVIAGIMLGLYLSYKLEENIEIEVEEMRTSMRKSSTGSEDSELMHSFAKVVPSSDGSVGASADASVGEVENNASHYQERTASMKVAKPEKRVSSLSLYSQAAMDDEETADKIKVQNRYQRRRTTVTQDGGIPISSFELSKKFRGLAAGFGNVCGIALIVFSLFVGQANAPIWNREAEFFAAVFMACGSGLLLTFILSKCFNVSDPERVAITIEACYQNVGIATSMALGMYEGDEQIKAVGIPLLYGFAECVLLGLFGVFAFYKNWSYADPKEVGFLAALLRYHQGEDPEESEFLDVDAEGNMGAGADTTVANTTTDV
;
A
#
# COMPACT_ATOMS: atom_id res chain seq x y z
N MET A 1 -0.54 8.29 -8.44
CA MET A 1 0.61 9.22 -8.53
C MET A 1 1.53 9.10 -7.31
N CYS A 2 1.03 9.18 -6.07
CA CYS A 2 1.86 9.05 -4.85
C CYS A 2 2.71 7.77 -4.81
N SER A 3 2.13 6.62 -5.18
CA SER A 3 2.87 5.35 -5.31
C SER A 3 4.02 5.42 -6.32
N VAL A 4 3.76 5.97 -7.50
CA VAL A 4 4.75 6.15 -8.57
C VAL A 4 5.88 7.10 -8.14
N MET A 5 5.57 8.08 -7.29
CA MET A 5 6.54 9.04 -6.77
C MET A 5 7.17 8.62 -5.44
N ASN A 6 6.93 7.38 -4.98
CA ASN A 6 7.38 6.90 -3.66
C ASN A 6 7.12 7.93 -2.54
N ALA A 7 5.93 8.56 -2.56
CA ALA A 7 5.43 9.42 -1.50
C ALA A 7 4.55 8.59 -0.53
N ASP A 8 4.10 9.20 0.56
CA ASP A 8 3.26 8.49 1.54
C ASP A 8 1.89 8.06 0.95
N ILE A 9 1.77 6.77 0.63
CA ILE A 9 0.54 6.18 0.08
C ILE A 9 -0.59 6.17 1.12
N ALA A 10 -0.29 5.80 2.36
CA ALA A 10 -1.31 5.66 3.39
C ALA A 10 -1.98 7.01 3.68
N LEU A 11 -1.16 8.06 3.76
CA LEU A 11 -1.65 9.43 3.91
C LEU A 11 -2.49 9.87 2.71
N SER A 12 -2.05 9.60 1.48
CA SER A 12 -2.82 9.92 0.26
C SER A 12 -4.18 9.23 0.26
N ILE A 13 -4.26 7.92 0.51
CA ILE A 13 -5.53 7.18 0.57
C ILE A 13 -6.48 7.77 1.64
N ALA A 14 -5.96 8.09 2.82
CA ALA A 14 -6.75 8.70 3.88
C ALA A 14 -7.31 10.07 3.47
N MET A 15 -6.48 10.92 2.86
CA MET A 15 -6.88 12.23 2.37
C MET A 15 -7.91 12.14 1.23
N THR A 16 -7.72 11.27 0.24
CA THR A 16 -8.70 11.07 -0.85
C THR A 16 -10.05 10.62 -0.31
N THR A 17 -10.02 9.70 0.67
CA THR A 17 -11.25 9.17 1.28
C THR A 17 -11.98 10.28 2.03
N ALA A 18 -11.26 11.03 2.87
CA ALA A 18 -11.82 12.14 3.62
C ALA A 18 -12.37 13.24 2.70
N SER A 19 -11.61 13.63 1.66
CA SER A 19 -12.03 14.65 0.70
C SER A 19 -13.25 14.20 -0.11
N SER A 20 -13.34 12.92 -0.49
CA SER A 20 -14.50 12.36 -1.20
C SER A 20 -15.78 12.41 -0.36
N ILE A 21 -15.68 12.12 0.94
CA ILE A 21 -16.81 12.23 1.86
C ILE A 21 -17.21 13.70 2.04
N LEU A 22 -16.24 14.60 2.22
CA LEU A 22 -16.51 16.04 2.37
C LEU A 22 -17.08 16.67 1.09
N ALA A 23 -16.70 16.15 -0.09
CA ALA A 23 -17.15 16.64 -1.39
C ALA A 23 -18.68 16.58 -1.56
N ILE A 24 -19.37 15.68 -0.84
CA ILE A 24 -20.84 15.57 -0.85
C ILE A 24 -21.49 16.92 -0.51
N VAL A 25 -20.89 17.67 0.42
CA VAL A 25 -21.39 18.98 0.87
C VAL A 25 -20.56 20.12 0.30
N ALA A 26 -19.23 19.96 0.27
CA ALA A 26 -18.32 21.01 -0.16
C ALA A 26 -18.46 21.34 -1.65
N LEU A 27 -18.71 20.35 -2.52
CA LEU A 27 -18.82 20.59 -3.96
C LEU A 27 -20.07 21.42 -4.31
N PRO A 28 -21.31 21.06 -3.87
CA PRO A 28 -22.47 21.93 -4.07
C PRO A 28 -22.30 23.34 -3.46
N ALA A 29 -21.73 23.42 -2.25
CA ALA A 29 -21.50 24.69 -1.57
C ALA A 29 -20.50 25.59 -2.33
N ASN A 30 -19.41 25.02 -2.82
CA ASN A 30 -18.43 25.74 -3.63
C ASN A 30 -19.04 26.19 -4.96
N LEU A 31 -19.86 25.36 -5.60
CA LEU A 31 -20.54 25.74 -6.83
C LEU A 31 -21.50 26.92 -6.61
N LEU A 32 -22.26 26.93 -5.50
CA LEU A 32 -23.10 28.05 -5.11
C LEU A 32 -22.27 29.32 -4.86
N LEU A 33 -21.18 29.19 -4.11
CA LEU A 33 -20.31 30.32 -3.79
C LEU A 33 -19.68 30.92 -5.04
N TYR A 34 -19.06 30.11 -5.88
CA TYR A 34 -18.38 30.60 -7.08
C TYR A 34 -19.35 31.11 -8.14
N SER A 35 -20.50 30.48 -8.33
CA SER A 35 -21.52 31.03 -9.23
C SER A 35 -22.06 32.36 -8.73
N HIS A 36 -22.25 32.53 -7.41
CA HIS A 36 -22.69 33.80 -6.86
C HIS A 36 -21.64 34.91 -7.00
N LEU A 37 -20.37 34.60 -6.75
CA LEU A 37 -19.26 35.57 -6.84
C LEU A 37 -18.86 35.92 -8.27
N ALA A 38 -18.94 34.96 -9.20
CA ALA A 38 -18.53 35.20 -10.59
C ALA A 38 -19.60 35.94 -11.41
N PHE A 39 -20.88 35.80 -11.04
CA PHE A 39 -22.01 36.30 -11.82
C PHE A 39 -22.88 37.31 -11.04
N THR A 40 -22.29 38.11 -10.14
CA THR A 40 -23.06 39.02 -9.26
C THR A 40 -23.65 40.24 -9.97
N ASP A 41 -23.03 40.73 -11.05
CA ASP A 41 -23.23 42.12 -11.52
C ASP A 41 -23.78 42.30 -12.96
N GLU A 42 -24.13 41.24 -13.70
CA GLU A 42 -24.70 41.42 -15.06
C GLU A 42 -26.20 41.08 -15.14
N ASP A 43 -26.98 42.04 -15.62
CA ASP A 43 -28.44 42.02 -15.85
C ASP A 43 -28.91 40.96 -16.88
N ASP A 44 -28.00 40.19 -17.48
CA ASP A 44 -28.33 39.28 -18.57
C ASP A 44 -27.93 37.83 -18.26
N LYS A 45 -28.97 37.01 -18.06
CA LYS A 45 -28.96 35.54 -17.97
C LYS A 45 -28.22 34.99 -16.76
N LYS A 46 -28.93 34.96 -15.62
CA LYS A 46 -28.65 33.99 -14.55
C LYS A 46 -28.50 32.61 -15.20
N THR A 47 -27.29 32.06 -15.17
CA THR A 47 -27.05 30.66 -15.49
C THR A 47 -27.83 29.86 -14.45
N GLU A 48 -29.04 29.42 -14.83
CA GLU A 48 -29.88 28.61 -13.98
C GLU A 48 -29.21 27.24 -13.87
N ILE A 49 -28.44 27.06 -12.78
CA ILE A 49 -27.82 25.78 -12.47
C ILE A 49 -28.95 24.77 -12.32
N LYS A 50 -28.98 23.78 -13.20
CA LYS A 50 -29.94 22.68 -13.15
C LYS A 50 -29.57 21.73 -12.00
N TRP A 51 -29.95 22.12 -10.78
CA TRP A 51 -29.62 21.40 -9.54
C TRP A 51 -30.07 19.95 -9.53
N SER A 52 -31.16 19.62 -10.24
CA SER A 52 -31.66 18.25 -10.38
C SER A 52 -30.66 17.36 -11.10
N GLU A 53 -30.20 17.77 -12.28
CA GLU A 53 -29.24 17.03 -13.11
C GLU A 53 -27.90 16.88 -12.39
N PHE A 54 -27.43 17.96 -11.77
CA PHE A 54 -26.23 17.96 -10.93
C PHE A 54 -26.34 16.96 -9.76
N SER A 55 -27.45 17.00 -9.01
CA SER A 55 -27.65 16.12 -7.85
C SER A 55 -27.75 14.65 -8.24
N VAL A 56 -28.40 14.33 -9.37
CA VAL A 56 -28.46 12.96 -9.90
C VAL A 56 -27.07 12.48 -10.30
N SER A 57 -26.29 13.30 -11.03
CA SER A 57 -24.93 12.95 -11.42
C SER A 57 -24.03 12.69 -10.20
N LEU A 58 -24.07 13.58 -9.20
CA LEU A 58 -23.29 13.43 -7.97
C LEU A 58 -23.74 12.21 -7.16
N GLY A 59 -25.05 11.97 -7.07
CA GLY A 59 -25.63 10.83 -6.38
C GLY A 59 -25.18 9.49 -6.96
N VAL A 60 -25.11 9.37 -8.29
CA VAL A 60 -24.61 8.15 -8.97
C VAL A 60 -23.15 7.88 -8.60
N VAL A 61 -22.31 8.91 -8.58
CA VAL A 61 -20.89 8.77 -8.21
C VAL A 61 -20.75 8.32 -6.75
N ILE A 62 -21.45 8.99 -5.84
CA ILE A 62 -21.42 8.65 -4.40
C ILE A 62 -21.93 7.23 -4.18
N ALA A 63 -23.02 6.82 -4.83
CA ALA A 63 -23.55 5.47 -4.74
C ALA A 63 -22.53 4.42 -5.23
N GLY A 64 -21.81 4.70 -6.31
CA GLY A 64 -20.73 3.84 -6.80
C GLY A 64 -19.59 3.68 -5.80
N ILE A 65 -19.13 4.77 -5.18
CA ILE A 65 -18.08 4.75 -4.16
C ILE A 65 -18.55 3.98 -2.92
N MET A 66 -19.75 4.27 -2.42
CA MET A 66 -20.32 3.60 -1.25
C MET A 66 -20.53 2.10 -1.49
N LEU A 67 -20.99 1.72 -2.69
CA LEU A 67 -21.11 0.31 -3.07
C LEU A 67 -19.73 -0.38 -3.12
N GLY A 68 -18.72 0.28 -3.69
CA GLY A 68 -17.35 -0.24 -3.72
C GLY A 68 -16.79 -0.45 -2.31
N LEU A 69 -16.95 0.53 -1.43
CA LEU A 69 -16.54 0.44 -0.02
C LEU A 69 -17.29 -0.66 0.74
N TYR A 70 -18.61 -0.76 0.54
CA TYR A 70 -19.45 -1.78 1.15
C TYR A 70 -19.06 -3.19 0.71
N LEU A 71 -18.82 -3.40 -0.60
CA LEU A 71 -18.36 -4.69 -1.12
C LEU A 71 -16.97 -5.03 -0.59
N SER A 72 -16.06 -4.05 -0.51
CA SER A 72 -14.72 -4.25 0.07
C SER A 72 -14.81 -4.67 1.53
N TYR A 73 -15.63 -3.99 2.33
CA TYR A 73 -15.87 -4.32 3.73
C TYR A 73 -16.45 -5.73 3.89
N LYS A 74 -17.48 -6.08 3.10
CA LYS A 74 -18.13 -7.40 3.19
C LYS A 74 -17.20 -8.54 2.77
N LEU A 75 -16.33 -8.31 1.78
CA LEU A 75 -15.32 -9.28 1.38
C LEU A 75 -14.28 -9.53 2.47
N GLU A 76 -13.88 -8.50 3.20
CA GLU A 76 -12.92 -8.61 4.31
C GLU A 76 -13.51 -9.38 5.50
N GLU A 77 -14.76 -9.07 5.88
CA GLU A 77 -15.49 -9.79 6.93
C GLU A 77 -15.59 -11.30 6.64
N ASN A 78 -15.90 -11.68 5.39
CA ASN A 78 -15.97 -13.09 4.99
C ASN A 78 -14.61 -13.80 5.09
N ILE A 79 -13.52 -13.11 4.77
CA ILE A 79 -12.16 -13.66 4.86
C ILE A 79 -11.78 -13.87 6.33
N GLU A 80 -12.13 -12.95 7.22
CA GLU A 80 -11.83 -13.09 8.66
C GLU A 80 -12.56 -14.29 9.28
N ILE A 81 -13.85 -14.46 8.96
CA ILE A 81 -14.66 -15.60 9.45
C ILE A 81 -14.07 -16.93 8.99
N GLU A 82 -13.72 -17.06 7.70
CA GLU A 82 -13.15 -18.29 7.16
C GLU A 82 -11.79 -18.61 7.81
N VAL A 83 -10.96 -17.59 8.07
CA VAL A 83 -9.68 -17.76 8.78
C VAL A 83 -9.89 -18.20 10.23
N GLU A 84 -10.91 -17.68 10.94
CA GLU A 84 -11.21 -18.09 12.31
C GLU A 84 -11.77 -19.52 12.42
N GLU A 85 -12.66 -19.92 11.51
CA GLU A 85 -13.18 -21.29 11.43
C GLU A 85 -12.05 -22.30 11.19
N MET A 86 -11.11 -21.93 10.33
CA MET A 86 -9.95 -22.75 10.01
C MET A 86 -8.96 -22.84 11.18
N ARG A 87 -8.68 -21.73 11.88
CA ARG A 87 -7.88 -21.74 13.11
C ARG A 87 -8.51 -22.62 14.20
N THR A 88 -9.83 -22.58 14.33
CA THR A 88 -10.57 -23.39 15.30
C THR A 88 -10.51 -24.88 14.95
N SER A 89 -10.60 -25.22 13.66
CA SER A 89 -10.48 -26.60 13.17
C SER A 89 -9.07 -27.16 13.39
N MET A 90 -8.02 -26.37 13.14
CA MET A 90 -6.63 -26.76 13.42
C MET A 90 -6.38 -27.01 14.90
N ARG A 91 -6.90 -26.16 15.81
CA ARG A 91 -6.76 -26.38 17.26
C ARG A 91 -7.37 -27.70 17.72
N LYS A 92 -8.57 -28.04 17.21
CA LYS A 92 -9.24 -29.32 17.52
C LYS A 92 -8.44 -30.53 17.01
N SER A 93 -7.81 -30.42 15.83
CA SER A 93 -6.97 -31.51 15.29
C SER A 93 -5.68 -31.72 16.09
N SER A 94 -5.07 -30.65 16.60
CA SER A 94 -3.84 -30.74 17.40
C SER A 94 -4.09 -31.39 18.76
N THR A 95 -5.17 -30.99 19.45
CA THR A 95 -5.51 -31.56 20.78
C THR A 95 -5.98 -33.01 20.68
N GLY A 96 -6.62 -33.40 19.58
CA GLY A 96 -7.11 -34.77 19.38
C GLY A 96 -5.99 -35.80 19.17
N SER A 97 -4.83 -35.39 18.67
CA SER A 97 -3.70 -36.31 18.43
C SER A 97 -2.92 -36.60 19.72
N GLU A 98 -2.64 -35.58 20.53
CA GLU A 98 -1.86 -35.74 21.77
C GLU A 98 -2.62 -36.56 22.83
N ASP A 99 -3.93 -36.35 22.96
CA ASP A 99 -4.75 -37.12 23.92
C ASP A 99 -4.90 -38.58 23.51
N SER A 100 -4.94 -38.88 22.20
CA SER A 100 -5.00 -40.26 21.73
C SER A 100 -3.67 -41.00 21.94
N GLU A 101 -2.54 -40.33 21.75
CA GLU A 101 -1.21 -40.89 21.97
C GLU A 101 -0.91 -41.10 23.47
N LEU A 102 -1.29 -40.13 24.33
CA LEU A 102 -1.19 -40.27 25.78
C LEU A 102 -2.09 -41.38 26.32
N MET A 103 -3.34 -41.52 25.85
CA MET A 103 -4.23 -42.60 26.27
C MET A 103 -3.72 -43.98 25.82
N HIS A 104 -3.14 -44.08 24.62
CA HIS A 104 -2.55 -45.33 24.13
C HIS A 104 -1.25 -45.71 24.86
N SER A 105 -0.50 -44.72 25.36
CA SER A 105 0.67 -44.90 26.21
C SER A 105 0.29 -45.35 27.64
N PHE A 106 -0.72 -44.71 28.25
CA PHE A 106 -1.20 -45.07 29.59
C PHE A 106 -1.86 -46.45 29.65
N ALA A 107 -2.56 -46.87 28.59
CA ALA A 107 -3.17 -48.20 28.52
C ALA A 107 -2.14 -49.35 28.50
N LYS A 108 -0.85 -49.07 28.27
CA LYS A 108 0.22 -50.08 28.23
C LYS A 108 0.96 -50.26 29.56
N VAL A 109 0.64 -49.48 30.59
CA VAL A 109 1.33 -49.48 31.91
C VAL A 109 0.38 -49.84 33.07
N VAL A 110 -0.59 -50.75 32.83
CA VAL A 110 -1.34 -51.38 33.93
C VAL A 110 -0.98 -52.86 33.96
N PRO A 111 -0.08 -53.30 34.87
CA PRO A 111 0.13 -54.71 35.11
C PRO A 111 -1.09 -55.26 35.87
N SER A 112 -1.69 -56.32 35.33
CA SER A 112 -2.74 -57.10 35.99
C SER A 112 -2.21 -57.67 37.31
N SER A 113 -2.70 -57.15 38.44
CA SER A 113 -2.40 -57.69 39.76
C SER A 113 -3.44 -58.74 40.16
N ASP A 114 -3.16 -60.00 39.84
CA ASP A 114 -3.57 -61.13 40.67
C ASP A 114 -2.46 -61.38 41.69
N GLY A 115 -2.77 -61.40 42.99
CA GLY A 115 -1.81 -61.91 43.97
C GLY A 115 -1.91 -61.28 45.35
N SER A 116 -2.39 -62.10 46.27
CA SER A 116 -2.48 -61.93 47.71
C SER A 116 -1.13 -61.78 48.45
N VAL A 117 -1.28 -61.39 49.72
CA VAL A 117 -0.41 -61.63 50.90
C VAL A 117 0.60 -60.53 51.27
N GLY A 118 0.49 -60.07 52.52
CA GLY A 118 1.66 -59.95 53.40
C GLY A 118 1.98 -58.55 53.91
N ALA A 119 1.46 -58.22 55.09
CA ALA A 119 1.96 -57.13 55.91
C ALA A 119 3.31 -57.48 56.54
N SER A 120 4.28 -56.56 56.51
CA SER A 120 5.32 -56.39 57.55
C SER A 120 6.21 -55.19 57.23
N ALA A 121 6.58 -54.47 58.29
CA ALA A 121 7.49 -53.32 58.35
C ALA A 121 8.91 -53.62 57.83
N ASP A 122 9.65 -52.61 57.36
CA ASP A 122 10.73 -51.98 58.14
C ASP A 122 11.47 -50.84 57.41
N ALA A 123 12.18 -50.09 58.26
CA ALA A 123 13.04 -48.92 58.18
C ALA A 123 14.03 -48.65 57.00
N SER A 124 14.67 -47.46 57.13
CA SER A 124 15.85 -46.85 56.46
C SER A 124 15.51 -45.88 55.31
N VAL A 125 15.68 -44.55 55.44
CA VAL A 125 16.89 -43.72 55.70
C VAL A 125 17.98 -43.98 54.66
N GLY A 126 18.04 -43.08 53.67
CA GLY A 126 19.12 -42.95 52.71
C GLY A 126 19.14 -41.54 52.14
N GLU A 127 20.09 -40.74 52.63
CA GLU A 127 20.50 -39.45 52.06
C GLU A 127 20.91 -39.61 50.59
N VAL A 128 20.47 -38.69 49.74
CA VAL A 128 21.12 -38.41 48.46
C VAL A 128 21.26 -36.90 48.33
N GLU A 129 22.44 -36.44 48.73
CA GLU A 129 22.96 -35.11 48.50
C GLU A 129 23.74 -35.08 47.17
N ASN A 130 23.74 -33.91 46.53
CA ASN A 130 24.72 -33.43 45.55
C ASN A 130 24.70 -33.97 44.10
N ASN A 131 24.16 -33.15 43.20
CA ASN A 131 24.84 -32.86 41.93
C ASN A 131 24.41 -31.49 41.36
N ALA A 132 25.13 -30.45 41.77
CA ALA A 132 25.09 -29.12 41.15
C ALA A 132 26.53 -28.61 41.01
N SER A 133 27.12 -28.75 39.83
CA SER A 133 28.18 -27.87 39.28
C SER A 133 28.83 -28.51 38.05
N HIS A 134 28.40 -28.10 36.87
CA HIS A 134 29.22 -28.18 35.67
C HIS A 134 28.68 -27.17 34.67
N TYR A 135 29.40 -26.06 34.48
CA TYR A 135 29.56 -25.28 33.23
C TYR A 135 30.13 -23.89 33.57
N GLN A 136 31.44 -23.85 33.80
CA GLN A 136 32.28 -22.66 33.62
C GLN A 136 33.61 -23.10 33.02
N GLU A 137 34.21 -22.21 32.22
CA GLU A 137 35.48 -22.31 31.49
C GLU A 137 35.49 -22.99 30.12
N ARG A 138 35.28 -22.16 29.08
CA ARG A 138 36.14 -22.16 27.89
C ARG A 138 36.15 -20.76 27.26
N THR A 139 37.13 -19.96 27.67
CA THR A 139 37.55 -18.74 26.95
C THR A 139 39.05 -18.81 26.70
N ALA A 140 39.44 -18.20 25.58
CA ALA A 140 40.79 -17.91 25.08
C ALA A 140 41.49 -19.01 24.24
N SER A 141 41.43 -18.86 22.91
CA SER A 141 42.62 -18.49 22.13
C SER A 141 42.30 -18.35 20.62
N MET A 142 42.16 -17.11 20.14
CA MET A 142 42.55 -16.78 18.77
C MET A 142 42.84 -15.27 18.67
N LYS A 143 44.08 -14.95 18.30
CA LYS A 143 44.54 -13.61 17.92
C LYS A 143 44.67 -13.55 16.40
N VAL A 144 44.61 -12.31 15.88
CA VAL A 144 44.84 -11.84 14.48
C VAL A 144 43.54 -11.88 13.64
N ALA A 145 43.02 -10.80 13.03
CA ALA A 145 43.60 -9.56 12.50
C ALA A 145 42.71 -8.31 12.77
N LYS A 146 43.30 -7.11 12.66
CA LYS A 146 42.61 -5.80 12.72
C LYS A 146 41.69 -5.61 11.49
N PRO A 147 40.39 -5.28 11.67
CA PRO A 147 39.62 -4.61 10.63
C PRO A 147 39.61 -3.09 10.86
N GLU A 148 39.73 -2.40 9.74
CA GLU A 148 39.60 -0.96 9.54
C GLU A 148 38.21 -0.48 10.01
N LYS A 149 38.17 0.59 10.81
CA LYS A 149 36.92 1.17 11.32
C LYS A 149 36.17 1.89 10.18
N ARG A 150 35.32 1.18 9.46
CA ARG A 150 34.06 1.76 8.95
C ARG A 150 33.01 1.57 10.04
N VAL A 151 32.73 2.64 10.77
CA VAL A 151 31.55 2.71 11.63
C VAL A 151 30.36 2.73 10.68
N SER A 152 29.67 1.60 10.56
CA SER A 152 28.37 1.53 9.92
C SER A 152 27.42 2.46 10.67
N SER A 153 26.80 3.39 9.96
CA SER A 153 25.75 4.27 10.48
C SER A 153 24.56 3.51 11.10
N LEU A 154 24.46 2.19 10.88
CA LEU A 154 23.46 1.31 11.51
C LEU A 154 23.67 1.07 13.01
N SER A 155 24.89 1.12 13.55
CA SER A 155 25.05 0.87 15.00
C SER A 155 24.57 2.04 15.86
N LEU A 156 24.49 3.24 15.29
CA LEU A 156 24.07 4.45 15.98
C LEU A 156 22.54 4.62 16.00
N TYR A 157 21.82 4.18 14.96
CA TYR A 157 20.35 4.24 14.94
C TYR A 157 19.69 3.09 15.71
N SER A 158 20.26 1.89 15.68
CA SER A 158 19.80 0.78 16.53
C SER A 158 20.00 1.08 18.02
N GLN A 159 21.07 1.80 18.40
CA GLN A 159 21.26 2.27 19.78
C GLN A 159 20.31 3.41 20.14
N ALA A 160 20.03 4.36 19.23
CA ALA A 160 19.10 5.46 19.51
C ALA A 160 17.62 5.01 19.61
N ALA A 161 17.23 3.94 18.91
CA ALA A 161 15.88 3.36 19.01
C ALA A 161 15.72 2.41 20.20
N MET A 162 16.79 2.07 20.92
CA MET A 162 16.75 1.22 22.12
C MET A 162 16.61 2.00 23.43
N ASP A 163 16.71 3.32 23.42
CA ASP A 163 16.50 4.15 24.60
C ASP A 163 15.00 4.43 24.89
N ASP A 164 14.11 4.12 23.93
CA ASP A 164 12.66 4.18 24.12
C ASP A 164 12.05 2.76 24.07
N GLU A 165 11.98 2.15 25.25
CA GLU A 165 11.45 0.80 25.47
C GLU A 165 10.04 0.62 24.89
N GLU A 166 9.23 1.69 24.85
CA GLU A 166 7.86 1.67 24.30
C GLU A 166 7.86 1.50 22.77
N THR A 167 8.78 2.16 22.07
CA THR A 167 8.90 2.07 20.61
C THR A 167 9.48 0.72 20.19
N ALA A 168 10.45 0.19 20.95
CA ALA A 168 11.03 -1.13 20.72
C ALA A 168 9.98 -2.26 20.88
N ASP A 169 9.08 -2.15 21.86
CA ASP A 169 8.03 -3.15 22.06
C ASP A 169 6.93 -3.07 20.99
N LYS A 170 6.56 -1.88 20.53
CA LYS A 170 5.62 -1.73 19.39
C LYS A 170 6.19 -2.36 18.11
N ILE A 171 7.46 -2.14 17.81
CA ILE A 171 8.15 -2.75 16.66
C ILE A 171 8.22 -4.28 16.82
N LYS A 172 8.56 -4.81 18.01
CA LYS A 172 8.57 -6.26 18.27
C LYS A 172 7.18 -6.91 18.16
N VAL A 173 6.12 -6.20 18.54
CA VAL A 173 4.74 -6.70 18.42
C VAL A 173 4.31 -6.71 16.96
N GLN A 174 4.61 -5.65 16.20
CA GLN A 174 4.30 -5.55 14.77
C GLN A 174 5.07 -6.61 13.95
N ASN A 175 6.36 -6.82 14.24
CA ASN A 175 7.17 -7.85 13.60
C ASN A 175 6.73 -9.28 13.98
N ARG A 176 6.22 -9.49 15.21
CA ARG A 176 5.59 -10.77 15.59
C ARG A 176 4.26 -11.00 14.88
N TYR A 177 3.49 -9.95 14.60
CA TYR A 177 2.23 -10.05 13.84
C TYR A 177 2.49 -10.36 12.36
N GLN A 178 3.49 -9.70 11.75
CA GLN A 178 3.94 -9.93 10.37
C GLN A 178 4.53 -11.34 10.18
N ARG A 179 5.48 -11.78 11.03
CA ARG A 179 6.07 -13.13 10.91
C ARG A 179 5.07 -14.26 11.10
N ARG A 180 4.09 -14.13 12.00
CA ARG A 180 3.03 -15.14 12.13
C ARG A 180 2.13 -15.23 10.90
N ARG A 181 2.11 -14.22 10.05
CA ARG A 181 1.31 -14.20 8.81
C ARG A 181 1.99 -14.97 7.67
N THR A 182 3.33 -15.03 7.65
CA THR A 182 4.11 -15.71 6.59
C THR A 182 4.44 -17.18 6.91
N THR A 183 4.54 -17.58 8.19
CA THR A 183 4.88 -18.99 8.53
C THR A 183 3.68 -19.94 8.51
N VAL A 184 2.45 -19.45 8.50
CA VAL A 184 1.23 -20.29 8.55
C VAL A 184 0.86 -20.87 7.17
N THR A 185 1.50 -20.44 6.09
CA THR A 185 1.14 -20.83 4.72
C THR A 185 1.77 -22.11 4.20
N GLN A 186 2.77 -22.71 4.85
CA GLN A 186 3.56 -23.76 4.19
C GLN A 186 3.19 -25.21 4.56
N ASP A 187 2.63 -25.49 5.74
CA ASP A 187 2.43 -26.90 6.18
C ASP A 187 0.97 -27.30 6.48
N GLY A 188 -0.01 -26.43 6.25
CA GLY A 188 -1.37 -26.65 6.74
C GLY A 188 -2.48 -26.24 5.81
N GLY A 189 -2.52 -26.76 4.57
CA GLY A 189 -3.73 -26.98 3.76
C GLY A 189 -4.85 -25.93 3.80
N ILE A 190 -4.53 -24.64 3.89
CA ILE A 190 -5.53 -23.57 3.84
C ILE A 190 -6.13 -23.59 2.42
N PRO A 191 -7.46 -23.64 2.23
CA PRO A 191 -8.07 -23.44 0.93
C PRO A 191 -7.66 -22.08 0.37
N ILE A 192 -6.72 -22.12 -0.58
CA ILE A 192 -6.16 -20.99 -1.33
C ILE A 192 -7.25 -20.17 -2.06
N SER A 193 -8.49 -20.67 -2.15
CA SER A 193 -9.55 -20.14 -3.01
C SER A 193 -10.04 -18.74 -2.65
N SER A 194 -10.26 -18.40 -1.38
CA SER A 194 -10.87 -17.11 -1.03
C SER A 194 -9.91 -15.92 -1.13
N PHE A 195 -8.65 -16.13 -0.71
CA PHE A 195 -7.59 -15.13 -0.86
C PHE A 195 -7.24 -14.87 -2.33
N GLU A 196 -7.12 -15.92 -3.14
CA GLU A 196 -6.95 -15.80 -4.59
C GLU A 196 -8.14 -15.10 -5.25
N LEU A 197 -9.37 -15.40 -4.82
CA LEU A 197 -10.57 -14.75 -5.34
C LEU A 197 -10.56 -13.24 -5.04
N SER A 198 -10.19 -12.83 -3.82
CA SER A 198 -10.07 -11.42 -3.44
C SER A 198 -9.00 -10.68 -4.25
N LYS A 199 -7.82 -11.29 -4.44
CA LYS A 199 -6.76 -10.73 -5.30
C LYS A 199 -7.23 -10.57 -6.75
N LYS A 200 -7.85 -11.61 -7.32
CA LYS A 200 -8.39 -11.58 -8.68
C LYS A 200 -9.49 -10.53 -8.83
N PHE A 201 -10.38 -10.42 -7.85
CA PHE A 201 -11.44 -9.42 -7.85
C PHE A 201 -10.87 -8.00 -7.80
N ARG A 202 -9.92 -7.71 -6.90
CA ARG A 202 -9.26 -6.40 -6.81
C ARG A 202 -8.53 -6.05 -8.11
N GLY A 203 -7.81 -7.00 -8.70
CA GLY A 203 -7.13 -6.82 -9.99
C GLY A 203 -8.12 -6.54 -11.13
N LEU A 204 -9.22 -7.30 -11.19
CA LEU A 204 -10.28 -7.10 -12.19
C LEU A 204 -10.98 -5.75 -12.02
N ALA A 205 -11.35 -5.38 -10.79
CA ALA A 205 -12.01 -4.11 -10.49
C ALA A 205 -11.12 -2.91 -10.84
N ALA A 206 -9.82 -2.97 -10.49
CA ALA A 206 -8.85 -1.95 -10.86
C ALA A 206 -8.67 -1.86 -12.39
N GLY A 207 -8.55 -3.01 -13.06
CA GLY A 207 -8.46 -3.07 -14.52
C GLY A 207 -9.69 -2.49 -15.21
N PHE A 208 -10.89 -2.85 -14.75
CA PHE A 208 -12.15 -2.32 -15.26
C PHE A 208 -12.27 -0.82 -15.05
N GLY A 209 -11.94 -0.32 -13.85
CA GLY A 209 -11.92 1.12 -13.55
C GLY A 209 -10.99 1.90 -14.49
N ASN A 210 -9.78 1.39 -14.75
CA ASN A 210 -8.84 2.00 -15.66
C ASN A 210 -9.36 2.04 -17.10
N VAL A 211 -9.95 0.95 -17.59
CA VAL A 211 -10.55 0.89 -18.94
C VAL A 211 -11.70 1.89 -19.06
N CYS A 212 -12.59 1.95 -18.08
CA CYS A 212 -13.68 2.93 -18.05
C CYS A 212 -13.17 4.37 -18.02
N GLY A 213 -12.14 4.67 -17.22
CA GLY A 213 -11.52 5.99 -17.15
C GLY A 213 -10.90 6.42 -18.49
N ILE A 214 -10.13 5.54 -19.12
CA ILE A 214 -9.56 5.79 -20.46
C ILE A 214 -10.67 5.97 -21.49
N ALA A 215 -11.70 5.12 -21.48
CA ALA A 215 -12.83 5.23 -22.39
C ALA A 215 -13.57 6.57 -22.24
N LEU A 216 -13.75 7.05 -21.00
CA LEU A 216 -14.33 8.37 -20.73
C LEU A 216 -13.46 9.52 -21.25
N ILE A 217 -12.14 9.46 -21.07
CA ILE A 217 -11.21 10.46 -21.63
C ILE A 217 -11.31 10.47 -23.17
N VAL A 218 -11.25 9.30 -23.80
CA VAL A 218 -11.35 9.16 -25.26
C VAL A 218 -12.69 9.69 -25.76
N PHE A 219 -13.80 9.28 -25.13
CA PHE A 219 -15.13 9.79 -25.46
C PHE A 219 -15.21 11.31 -25.35
N SER A 220 -14.67 11.87 -24.28
CA SER A 220 -14.68 13.33 -24.05
C SER A 220 -13.83 14.07 -25.08
N LEU A 221 -12.71 13.49 -25.52
CA LEU A 221 -11.93 14.02 -26.65
C LEU A 221 -12.76 14.01 -27.93
N PHE A 222 -13.46 12.91 -28.25
CA PHE A 222 -14.32 12.84 -29.44
C PHE A 222 -15.47 13.85 -29.41
N VAL A 223 -16.19 13.97 -28.29
CA VAL A 223 -17.26 14.96 -28.11
C VAL A 223 -16.71 16.38 -28.22
N GLY A 224 -15.51 16.63 -27.68
CA GLY A 224 -14.84 17.92 -27.74
C GLY A 224 -14.45 18.39 -29.15
N GLN A 225 -14.31 17.49 -30.13
CA GLN A 225 -13.87 17.84 -31.49
C GLN A 225 -14.99 18.18 -32.46
N ALA A 226 -16.25 17.86 -32.15
CA ALA A 226 -17.31 17.91 -33.15
C ALA A 226 -17.60 19.31 -33.71
N ASN A 227 -17.60 20.35 -32.85
CA ASN A 227 -18.03 21.70 -33.25
C ASN A 227 -17.05 22.84 -32.88
N ALA A 228 -16.21 22.66 -31.85
CA ALA A 228 -15.31 23.71 -31.36
C ALA A 228 -14.03 23.09 -30.78
N PRO A 229 -13.01 22.82 -31.62
CA PRO A 229 -11.81 22.13 -31.18
C PRO A 229 -11.17 22.81 -29.98
N ILE A 230 -10.75 22.02 -28.99
CA ILE A 230 -10.15 22.53 -27.74
C ILE A 230 -8.92 23.41 -28.01
N TRP A 231 -8.20 23.15 -29.10
CA TRP A 231 -7.04 23.95 -29.53
C TRP A 231 -7.37 25.31 -30.15
N ASN A 232 -8.62 25.56 -30.52
CA ASN A 232 -9.04 26.85 -31.09
C ASN A 232 -9.58 27.82 -30.02
N ARG A 233 -9.06 27.73 -28.79
CA ARG A 233 -9.43 28.61 -27.67
C ARG A 233 -8.43 29.75 -27.53
N GLU A 234 -8.86 30.81 -26.88
CA GLU A 234 -8.00 31.96 -26.59
C GLU A 234 -6.87 31.56 -25.63
N ALA A 235 -5.70 32.20 -25.74
CA ALA A 235 -4.55 31.88 -24.89
C ALA A 235 -4.85 32.06 -23.38
N GLU A 236 -5.75 32.99 -23.06
CA GLU A 236 -6.22 33.28 -21.71
C GLU A 236 -6.91 32.08 -21.06
N PHE A 237 -7.67 31.31 -21.85
CA PHE A 237 -8.30 30.07 -21.40
C PHE A 237 -7.25 29.04 -20.94
N PHE A 238 -6.21 28.83 -21.75
CA PHE A 238 -5.12 27.92 -21.40
C PHE A 238 -4.35 28.40 -20.18
N ALA A 239 -3.99 29.69 -20.17
CA ALA A 239 -3.28 30.29 -19.06
C ALA A 239 -4.08 30.14 -17.75
N ALA A 240 -5.39 30.41 -17.76
CA ALA A 240 -6.24 30.28 -16.57
C ALA A 240 -6.26 28.84 -16.01
N VAL A 241 -6.41 27.83 -16.88
CA VAL A 241 -6.44 26.42 -16.45
C VAL A 241 -5.08 25.97 -15.88
N PHE A 242 -3.98 26.31 -16.56
CA PHE A 242 -2.63 25.99 -16.08
C PHE A 242 -2.29 26.75 -14.79
N MET A 243 -2.70 28.02 -14.68
CA MET A 243 -2.50 28.82 -13.48
C MET A 243 -3.25 28.23 -12.29
N ALA A 244 -4.50 27.80 -12.45
CA ALA A 244 -5.27 27.19 -11.37
C ALA A 244 -4.56 25.95 -10.77
N CYS A 245 -4.09 25.05 -11.64
CA CYS A 245 -3.34 23.87 -11.21
C CYS A 245 -1.98 24.26 -10.59
N GLY A 246 -1.20 25.10 -11.28
CA GLY A 246 0.13 25.52 -10.82
C GLY A 246 0.11 26.29 -9.51
N SER A 247 -0.87 27.19 -9.31
CA SER A 247 -1.05 27.92 -8.05
C SER A 247 -1.48 27.01 -6.92
N GLY A 248 -2.35 26.02 -7.19
CA GLY A 248 -2.74 25.02 -6.20
C GLY A 248 -1.53 24.22 -5.71
N LEU A 249 -0.68 23.80 -6.65
CA LEU A 249 0.55 23.05 -6.37
C LEU A 249 1.53 23.86 -5.52
N LEU A 250 1.82 25.08 -5.95
CA LEU A 250 2.73 25.97 -5.22
C LEU A 250 2.20 26.31 -3.83
N LEU A 251 0.92 26.69 -3.72
CA LEU A 251 0.30 27.08 -2.46
C LEU A 251 0.29 25.91 -1.47
N THR A 252 -0.13 24.73 -1.92
CA THR A 252 -0.19 23.54 -1.06
C THR A 252 1.20 23.15 -0.57
N PHE A 253 2.20 23.18 -1.46
CA PHE A 253 3.58 22.89 -1.09
C PHE A 253 4.13 23.89 -0.07
N ILE A 254 3.85 25.18 -0.24
CA ILE A 254 4.27 26.22 0.73
C ILE A 254 3.56 26.01 2.07
N LEU A 255 2.24 25.81 2.07
CA LEU A 255 1.47 25.61 3.30
C LEU A 255 1.94 24.38 4.07
N SER A 256 2.09 23.24 3.39
CA SER A 256 2.59 22.01 4.03
C SER A 256 4.01 22.14 4.57
N LYS A 257 4.87 22.96 3.94
CA LYS A 257 6.16 23.36 4.50
C LYS A 257 6.01 24.22 5.77
N CYS A 258 5.07 25.17 5.79
CA CYS A 258 4.79 25.97 6.99
C CYS A 258 4.30 25.14 8.18
N PHE A 259 3.66 24.00 7.94
CA PHE A 259 3.23 23.05 8.97
C PHE A 259 4.32 22.05 9.39
N ASN A 260 5.57 22.20 8.93
CA ASN A 260 6.71 21.32 9.23
C ASN A 260 6.43 19.83 8.95
N VAL A 261 5.62 19.54 7.93
CA VAL A 261 5.36 18.17 7.48
C VAL A 261 6.64 17.59 6.87
N SER A 262 6.89 16.28 7.07
CA SER A 262 8.06 15.61 6.49
C SER A 262 8.04 15.66 4.96
N ASP A 263 9.19 15.54 4.31
CA ASP A 263 9.26 15.74 2.85
C ASP A 263 8.38 14.73 2.05
N PRO A 264 8.36 13.41 2.36
CA PRO A 264 7.50 12.45 1.65
C PRO A 264 6.00 12.69 1.87
N GLU A 265 5.60 13.04 3.08
CA GLU A 265 4.22 13.43 3.41
C GLU A 265 3.85 14.75 2.69
N ARG A 266 4.79 15.71 2.59
CA ARG A 266 4.59 16.97 1.89
C ARG A 266 4.32 16.76 0.41
N VAL A 267 5.08 15.86 -0.23
CA VAL A 267 4.86 15.45 -1.61
C VAL A 267 3.49 14.81 -1.77
N ALA A 268 3.10 13.91 -0.86
CA ALA A 268 1.77 13.27 -0.87
C ALA A 268 0.64 14.30 -0.76
N ILE A 269 0.71 15.22 0.22
CA ILE A 269 -0.28 16.30 0.41
C ILE A 269 -0.37 17.20 -0.84
N THR A 270 0.79 17.57 -1.40
CA THR A 270 0.84 18.43 -2.59
C THR A 270 0.20 17.76 -3.81
N ILE A 271 0.53 16.49 -4.06
CA ILE A 271 -0.06 15.71 -5.14
C ILE A 271 -1.57 15.58 -4.93
N GLU A 272 -2.00 15.19 -3.73
CA GLU A 272 -3.41 14.93 -3.44
C GLU A 272 -4.29 16.18 -3.56
N ALA A 273 -3.79 17.35 -3.12
CA ALA A 273 -4.55 18.59 -3.22
C ALA A 273 -4.70 19.09 -4.68
N CYS A 274 -3.82 18.65 -5.59
CA CYS A 274 -3.75 19.16 -6.96
C CYS A 274 -4.20 18.15 -8.01
N TYR A 275 -4.25 16.87 -7.65
CA TYR A 275 -4.76 15.80 -8.49
C TYR A 275 -6.28 15.73 -8.34
N GLN A 276 -7.00 16.32 -9.30
CA GLN A 276 -8.44 16.49 -9.19
C GLN A 276 -9.18 15.36 -9.91
N ASN A 277 -10.42 15.08 -9.50
CA ASN A 277 -11.24 14.09 -10.19
C ASN A 277 -11.86 14.68 -11.48
N VAL A 278 -11.06 14.71 -12.54
CA VAL A 278 -11.45 15.18 -13.88
C VAL A 278 -12.67 14.43 -14.42
N GLY A 279 -12.84 13.15 -14.08
CA GLY A 279 -13.98 12.34 -14.51
C GLY A 279 -15.32 12.83 -13.93
N ILE A 280 -15.35 13.19 -12.64
CA ILE A 280 -16.54 13.79 -12.01
C ILE A 280 -16.83 15.15 -12.64
N ALA A 281 -15.82 16.00 -12.77
CA ALA A 281 -15.98 17.34 -13.34
C ALA A 281 -16.50 17.29 -14.79
N THR A 282 -15.99 16.35 -15.59
CA THR A 282 -16.45 16.10 -16.97
C THR A 282 -17.89 15.61 -17.00
N SER A 283 -18.24 14.65 -16.14
CA SER A 283 -19.62 14.14 -16.04
C SER A 283 -20.61 15.24 -15.64
N MET A 284 -20.21 16.12 -14.71
CA MET A 284 -21.00 17.28 -14.32
C MET A 284 -21.16 18.28 -15.48
N ALA A 285 -20.08 18.58 -16.20
CA ALA A 285 -20.14 19.47 -17.37
C ALA A 285 -21.07 18.92 -18.47
N LEU A 286 -21.01 17.60 -18.71
CA LEU A 286 -21.93 16.92 -19.64
C LEU A 286 -23.38 16.95 -19.15
N GLY A 287 -23.60 16.81 -17.85
CA GLY A 287 -24.95 16.84 -17.28
C GLY A 287 -25.58 18.23 -17.25
N MET A 288 -24.81 19.28 -16.96
CA MET A 288 -25.33 20.63 -16.67
C MET A 288 -25.55 21.51 -17.90
N TYR A 289 -24.84 21.24 -18.99
CA TYR A 289 -24.84 22.08 -20.18
C TYR A 289 -25.29 21.30 -21.41
N GLU A 290 -25.87 22.00 -22.38
CA GLU A 290 -26.33 21.44 -23.65
C GLU A 290 -25.73 22.21 -24.84
N GLY A 291 -25.66 21.55 -26.00
CA GLY A 291 -25.18 22.16 -27.24
C GLY A 291 -23.73 22.63 -27.18
N ASP A 292 -23.45 23.83 -27.71
CA ASP A 292 -22.09 24.36 -27.79
C ASP A 292 -21.49 24.66 -26.41
N GLU A 293 -22.30 25.06 -25.43
CA GLU A 293 -21.84 25.35 -24.06
C GLU A 293 -21.34 24.08 -23.36
N GLN A 294 -21.94 22.92 -23.66
CA GLN A 294 -21.47 21.63 -23.16
C GLN A 294 -20.04 21.34 -23.63
N ILE A 295 -19.76 21.58 -24.91
CA ILE A 295 -18.43 21.37 -25.50
C ILE A 295 -17.41 22.34 -24.86
N LYS A 296 -17.80 23.60 -24.61
CA LYS A 296 -16.94 24.57 -23.91
C LYS A 296 -16.65 24.12 -22.47
N ALA A 297 -17.69 23.71 -21.74
CA ALA A 297 -17.57 23.31 -20.35
C ALA A 297 -16.72 22.04 -20.17
N VAL A 298 -16.92 21.02 -21.02
CA VAL A 298 -16.13 19.77 -21.01
C VAL A 298 -14.66 20.01 -21.36
N GLY A 299 -14.37 21.04 -22.15
CA GLY A 299 -12.99 21.42 -22.47
C GLY A 299 -12.16 21.80 -21.23
N ILE A 300 -12.79 22.35 -20.18
CA ILE A 300 -12.08 22.79 -18.96
C ILE A 300 -11.51 21.59 -18.19
N PRO A 301 -12.30 20.59 -17.74
CA PRO A 301 -11.77 19.41 -17.05
C PRO A 301 -10.74 18.65 -17.88
N LEU A 302 -10.94 18.52 -19.20
CA LEU A 302 -9.97 17.83 -20.05
C LEU A 302 -8.63 18.54 -20.10
N LEU A 303 -8.64 19.87 -20.29
CA LEU A 303 -7.42 20.65 -20.29
C LEU A 303 -6.77 20.67 -18.90
N TYR A 304 -7.58 20.69 -17.83
CA TYR A 304 -7.08 20.59 -16.46
C TYR A 304 -6.40 19.24 -16.22
N GLY A 305 -6.99 18.13 -16.68
CA GLY A 305 -6.40 16.79 -16.61
C GLY A 305 -5.09 16.67 -17.38
N PHE A 306 -4.96 17.40 -18.49
CA PHE A 306 -3.67 17.52 -19.18
C PHE A 306 -2.67 18.35 -18.37
N ALA A 307 -3.09 19.50 -17.84
CA ALA A 307 -2.25 20.39 -17.05
C ALA A 307 -1.73 19.71 -15.78
N GLU A 308 -2.58 19.00 -15.03
CA GLU A 308 -2.16 18.25 -13.83
C GLU A 308 -1.17 17.13 -14.18
N CYS A 309 -1.38 16.41 -15.29
CA CYS A 309 -0.45 15.36 -15.74
C CYS A 309 0.95 15.93 -16.00
N VAL A 310 1.03 17.07 -16.72
CA VAL A 310 2.29 17.75 -17.00
C VAL A 310 2.91 18.32 -15.72
N LEU A 311 2.16 19.10 -14.95
CA LEU A 311 2.68 19.84 -13.80
C LEU A 311 3.03 18.92 -12.63
N LEU A 312 2.20 17.91 -12.32
CA LEU A 312 2.52 16.91 -11.29
C LEU A 312 3.63 15.97 -11.75
N GLY A 313 3.71 15.65 -13.04
CA GLY A 313 4.83 14.89 -13.60
C GLY A 313 6.16 15.63 -13.37
N LEU A 314 6.22 16.91 -13.73
CA LEU A 314 7.39 17.75 -13.51
C LEU A 314 7.71 17.92 -12.02
N PHE A 315 6.69 18.14 -11.18
CA PHE A 315 6.86 18.22 -9.73
C PHE A 315 7.40 16.91 -9.13
N GLY A 316 6.89 15.76 -9.59
CA GLY A 316 7.36 14.45 -9.15
C GLY A 316 8.83 14.20 -9.50
N VAL A 317 9.23 14.52 -10.73
CA VAL A 317 10.64 14.50 -11.16
C VAL A 317 11.48 15.40 -10.26
N PHE A 318 11.03 16.62 -9.98
CA PHE A 318 11.73 17.55 -9.11
C PHE A 318 11.85 17.03 -7.67
N ALA A 319 10.76 16.51 -7.10
CA ALA A 319 10.74 15.95 -5.75
C ALA A 319 11.71 14.77 -5.60
N PHE A 320 11.76 13.88 -6.60
CA PHE A 320 12.70 12.76 -6.64
C PHE A 320 14.15 13.24 -6.58
N TYR A 321 14.55 14.16 -7.47
CA TYR A 321 15.94 14.68 -7.48
C TYR A 321 16.29 15.54 -6.25
N LYS A 322 15.29 15.98 -5.48
CA LYS A 322 15.48 16.66 -4.20
C LYS A 322 15.52 15.72 -3.00
N ASN A 323 15.41 14.41 -3.22
CA ASN A 323 15.34 13.41 -2.16
C ASN A 323 14.16 13.69 -1.20
N TRP A 324 13.02 14.12 -1.76
CA TRP A 324 11.77 14.34 -1.01
C TRP A 324 10.85 13.13 -1.06
N SER A 325 11.14 12.12 -1.89
CA SER A 325 10.49 10.82 -1.88
C SER A 325 11.24 9.82 -1.02
N TYR A 326 10.65 8.65 -0.76
CA TYR A 326 11.35 7.54 -0.09
C TYR A 326 12.47 6.91 -0.93
N ALA A 327 12.47 7.13 -2.26
CA ALA A 327 13.51 6.64 -3.15
C ALA A 327 14.67 7.64 -3.25
N ASP A 328 15.91 7.23 -2.91
CA ASP A 328 17.11 8.06 -3.04
C ASP A 328 17.61 8.07 -4.50
N PRO A 329 17.69 9.24 -5.17
CA PRO A 329 18.19 9.35 -6.54
C PRO A 329 19.65 8.91 -6.74
N LYS A 330 20.42 8.72 -5.65
CA LYS A 330 21.79 8.19 -5.70
C LYS A 330 21.84 6.67 -5.77
N GLU A 331 20.82 5.99 -5.25
CA GLU A 331 20.77 4.53 -5.15
C GLU A 331 19.99 3.94 -6.32
N VAL A 332 18.88 4.57 -6.70
CA VAL A 332 18.00 4.09 -7.77
C VAL A 332 17.84 5.14 -8.86
N GLY A 333 17.87 4.70 -10.12
CA GLY A 333 17.55 5.57 -11.25
C GLY A 333 16.08 5.96 -11.26
N PHE A 334 15.73 7.12 -11.82
CA PHE A 334 14.35 7.62 -11.83
C PHE A 334 13.33 6.61 -12.41
N LEU A 335 13.66 5.94 -13.52
CA LEU A 335 12.77 4.93 -14.10
C LEU A 335 12.58 3.72 -13.19
N ALA A 336 13.63 3.30 -12.47
CA ALA A 336 13.54 2.24 -11.48
C ALA A 336 12.67 2.67 -10.29
N ALA A 337 12.81 3.93 -9.84
CA ALA A 337 11.95 4.50 -8.82
C ALA A 337 10.48 4.58 -9.24
N LEU A 338 10.17 4.84 -10.51
CA LEU A 338 8.79 4.83 -11.01
C LEU A 338 8.18 3.42 -11.07
N LEU A 339 9.01 2.40 -11.30
CA LEU A 339 8.58 1.01 -11.49
C LEU A 339 8.58 0.19 -10.19
N ARG A 340 9.40 0.56 -9.20
CA ARG A 340 9.55 -0.13 -7.91
C ARG A 340 9.01 0.72 -6.77
N TYR A 341 8.35 0.06 -5.84
CA TYR A 341 7.80 0.67 -4.63
C TYR A 341 8.82 0.56 -3.49
N HIS A 342 9.22 1.69 -2.90
CA HIS A 342 10.28 1.76 -1.89
C HIS A 342 9.79 2.09 -0.47
N GLN A 343 8.47 2.19 -0.25
CA GLN A 343 7.95 2.57 1.07
C GLN A 343 7.80 1.33 1.97
N GLY A 344 8.62 1.26 3.02
CA GLY A 344 8.49 0.28 4.10
C GLY A 344 9.34 -0.99 3.95
N GLU A 345 10.29 -1.03 3.01
CA GLU A 345 11.35 -2.03 3.09
C GLU A 345 12.32 -1.57 4.18
N ASP A 346 12.22 -2.17 5.37
CA ASP A 346 13.40 -2.25 6.21
C ASP A 346 14.50 -2.88 5.34
N PRO A 347 15.68 -2.24 5.18
CA PRO A 347 16.71 -2.69 4.25
C PRO A 347 17.21 -4.13 4.52
N GLU A 348 16.79 -4.76 5.61
CA GLU A 348 17.06 -6.16 5.95
C GLU A 348 16.10 -7.17 5.27
N GLU A 349 14.91 -6.79 4.82
CA GLU A 349 13.96 -7.73 4.18
C GLU A 349 14.09 -7.80 2.64
N SER A 350 14.55 -6.73 1.99
CA SER A 350 14.68 -6.69 0.52
C SER A 350 15.85 -7.53 -0.02
N GLU A 351 16.89 -7.77 0.80
CA GLU A 351 18.00 -8.66 0.44
C GLU A 351 17.55 -10.13 0.29
N PHE A 352 16.38 -10.50 0.82
CA PHE A 352 15.85 -11.86 0.74
C PHE A 352 14.93 -12.11 -0.47
N LEU A 353 14.39 -11.07 -1.11
CA LEU A 353 13.44 -11.21 -2.24
C LEU A 353 14.09 -11.04 -3.63
N ASP A 354 15.31 -10.52 -3.69
CA ASP A 354 16.06 -10.40 -4.95
C ASP A 354 16.78 -11.72 -5.37
N VAL A 355 16.68 -12.80 -4.60
CA VAL A 355 17.41 -14.06 -4.88
C VAL A 355 16.78 -14.91 -6.00
N ASP A 356 15.50 -14.73 -6.35
CA ASP A 356 14.81 -15.64 -7.29
C ASP A 356 14.28 -14.97 -8.58
N ALA A 357 14.52 -13.67 -8.79
CA ALA A 357 14.10 -12.98 -10.01
C ALA A 357 15.05 -13.19 -11.21
N GLU A 358 16.31 -13.58 -10.96
CA GLU A 358 17.18 -14.12 -12.01
C GLU A 358 16.93 -15.63 -12.12
N GLY A 359 15.99 -15.99 -12.99
CA GLY A 359 15.72 -17.37 -13.39
C GLY A 359 16.94 -18.04 -14.03
N ASN A 360 17.90 -18.45 -13.21
CA ASN A 360 18.96 -19.35 -13.61
C ASN A 360 18.43 -20.79 -13.44
N MET A 361 17.65 -21.25 -14.43
CA MET A 361 17.51 -22.68 -14.69
C MET A 361 18.87 -23.17 -15.20
N GLY A 362 19.81 -23.37 -14.26
CA GLY A 362 21.04 -24.11 -14.49
C GLY A 362 20.72 -25.57 -14.73
N ALA A 363 20.27 -25.89 -15.95
CA ALA A 363 20.36 -27.25 -16.48
C ALA A 363 21.85 -27.61 -16.52
N GLY A 364 22.22 -28.65 -15.76
CA GLY A 364 23.54 -29.27 -15.84
C GLY A 364 23.79 -29.74 -17.28
N ALA A 365 24.56 -28.95 -18.02
CA ALA A 365 25.18 -29.36 -19.27
C ALA A 365 26.66 -29.61 -19.00
N ASP A 366 26.93 -30.89 -18.75
CA ASP A 366 28.23 -31.54 -18.82
C ASP A 366 28.99 -31.03 -20.05
N THR A 367 29.95 -30.13 -19.85
CA THR A 367 30.82 -29.64 -20.93
C THR A 367 32.17 -30.30 -20.76
N THR A 368 32.33 -31.36 -21.55
CA THR A 368 33.57 -32.09 -21.75
C THR A 368 34.69 -31.14 -22.17
N VAL A 369 35.79 -31.20 -21.44
CA VAL A 369 37.05 -30.54 -21.74
C VAL A 369 37.61 -31.06 -23.06
N ALA A 370 37.64 -30.22 -24.09
CA ALA A 370 38.47 -30.42 -25.27
C ALA A 370 39.58 -29.37 -25.26
N ASN A 371 40.79 -29.82 -24.92
CA ASN A 371 42.04 -29.12 -25.17
C ASN A 371 42.18 -28.84 -26.67
N THR A 372 42.47 -27.60 -27.05
CA THR A 372 43.16 -27.35 -28.32
C THR A 372 44.10 -26.15 -28.16
N THR A 373 45.37 -26.51 -28.10
CA THR A 373 46.56 -25.67 -28.26
C THR A 373 46.64 -25.15 -29.69
N THR A 374 46.99 -23.88 -29.89
CA THR A 374 47.71 -23.29 -31.06
C THR A 374 47.85 -21.79 -30.74
N ASP A 375 49.01 -21.27 -30.34
CA ASP A 375 50.19 -20.93 -31.16
C ASP A 375 49.82 -20.27 -32.50
N VAL A 376 49.82 -18.93 -32.52
CA VAL A 376 50.75 -17.99 -33.21
C VAL A 376 50.23 -16.56 -33.09
#